data_AF-A0A2M7IZY0-F1
#
_entry.id   AF-A0A2M7IZY0-F1
#
_cell.length_a   1.000
_cell.length_b   1.000
_cell.length_c   1.000
_cell.angle_alpha   90.00
_cell.angle_beta   90.00
_cell.angle_gamma   90.00
#
_symmetry.space_group_name_H-M   'P 1'
#
loop_
_entity.id
_entity.type
_entity.pdbx_description
1 polymer ?
#
loop_
_entity_poly.entity_id
_entity_poly.type
_entity_poly.pdbx_seq_one_letter_code
_entity_poly.pdbx_strand_id
1 'polypeptide(L)'
;MQKACTRIARQPELNLFVFAFLLNLPWELVQIPLFREMPSLPHVVGVVRCLRAAAGDGLILLLAFWTIAWITGSRRWLFHLSPVRLGGFIAVGLAITIAMEYWATVVAERWDYADAMPRLPLLGTGLAPLLQWILIPPLALWLTQRQLK
;
A
#
# COMPACT_ATOMS: atom_id res chain seq x y z
N MET A 1 25.67 17.74 10.72
CA MET A 1 25.02 16.64 9.97
C MET A 1 24.26 15.66 10.86
N GLN A 2 24.81 15.18 11.98
CA GLN A 2 24.19 14.16 12.84
C GLN A 2 22.79 14.51 13.40
N LYS A 3 22.57 15.77 13.82
CA LYS A 3 21.25 16.27 14.27
C LYS A 3 20.18 16.32 13.16
N ALA A 4 20.59 16.49 11.91
CA ALA A 4 19.67 16.51 10.77
C ALA A 4 19.25 15.08 10.38
N CYS A 5 20.21 14.14 10.41
CA CYS A 5 19.95 12.72 10.15
C CYS A 5 18.96 12.13 11.17
N THR A 6 19.11 12.47 12.45
CA THR A 6 18.16 12.04 13.50
C THR A 6 16.79 12.69 13.38
N ARG A 7 16.69 13.91 12.83
CA ARG A 7 15.40 14.58 12.58
C ARG A 7 14.64 13.94 11.42
N ILE A 8 15.34 13.57 10.34
CA ILE A 8 14.76 12.90 9.17
C ILE A 8 14.27 11.50 9.56
N ALA A 9 15.09 10.74 10.28
CA ALA A 9 14.73 9.40 10.75
C ALA A 9 13.53 9.38 11.72
N ARG A 10 13.15 10.53 12.31
CA ARG A 10 11.99 10.67 13.20
C ARG A 10 10.72 11.14 12.50
N GLN A 11 10.72 11.28 11.17
CA GLN A 11 9.51 11.65 10.44
C GLN A 11 8.58 10.43 10.29
N PRO A 12 7.29 10.55 10.67
CA PRO A 12 6.33 9.46 10.52
C PRO A 12 6.13 9.04 9.08
N GLU A 13 6.21 9.97 8.13
CA GLU A 13 6.06 9.69 6.70
C GLU A 13 7.19 8.80 6.17
N LEU A 14 8.44 9.11 6.52
CA LEU A 14 9.58 8.32 6.07
C LEU A 14 9.50 6.88 6.62
N ASN A 15 9.24 6.74 7.91
CA ASN A 15 9.12 5.42 8.54
C ASN A 15 7.94 4.64 7.95
N LEU A 16 6.79 5.30 7.77
CA LEU A 16 5.61 4.67 7.18
C LEU A 16 5.89 4.20 5.75
N PHE A 17 6.53 5.03 4.92
CA PHE A 17 6.88 4.64 3.56
C PHE A 17 7.85 3.47 3.53
N VAL A 18 8.90 3.49 4.37
CA VAL A 18 9.89 2.42 4.43
C VAL A 18 9.25 1.10 4.86
N PHE A 19 8.46 1.11 5.94
CA PHE A 19 7.78 -0.11 6.38
C PHE A 19 6.74 -0.59 5.36
N ALA A 20 5.97 0.32 4.76
CA ALA A 20 5.02 -0.03 3.72
C ALA A 20 5.71 -0.67 2.51
N PHE A 21 6.79 -0.07 2.02
CA PHE A 21 7.56 -0.61 0.91
C PHE A 21 8.11 -2.01 1.21
N LEU A 22 8.74 -2.19 2.39
CA LEU A 22 9.32 -3.46 2.80
C LEU A 22 8.28 -4.56 3.03
N LEU A 23 7.05 -4.21 3.41
CA LEU A 23 5.95 -5.16 3.58
C LEU A 23 5.22 -5.47 2.27
N ASN A 24 5.01 -4.47 1.41
CA ASN A 24 4.36 -4.67 0.12
C ASN A 24 5.26 -5.44 -0.85
N LEU A 25 6.58 -5.27 -0.82
CA LEU A 25 7.45 -5.96 -1.78
C LEU A 25 7.36 -7.51 -1.71
N PRO A 26 7.46 -8.18 -0.55
CA PRO A 26 7.20 -9.61 -0.45
C PRO A 26 5.79 -10.00 -0.88
N TRP A 27 4.81 -9.15 -0.58
CA TRP A 27 3.42 -9.39 -0.94
C TRP A 27 3.20 -9.38 -2.45
N GLU A 28 3.75 -8.39 -3.16
CA GLU A 28 3.78 -8.31 -4.62
C GLU A 28 4.43 -9.55 -5.26
N LEU A 29 5.54 -10.03 -4.68
CA LEU A 29 6.22 -11.24 -5.16
C LEU A 29 5.34 -12.49 -4.99
N VAL A 30 4.62 -12.61 -3.88
CA VAL A 30 3.67 -13.73 -3.63
C VAL A 30 2.48 -13.66 -4.59
N GLN A 31 2.08 -12.47 -5.03
CA GLN A 31 0.96 -12.28 -5.96
C GLN A 31 1.30 -12.55 -7.43
N ILE A 32 2.56 -12.68 -7.83
CA ILE A 32 2.97 -12.96 -9.21
C ILE A 32 2.08 -13.99 -9.95
N PRO A 33 1.78 -15.18 -9.40
CA PRO A 33 0.96 -16.18 -10.10
C PRO A 33 -0.52 -15.77 -10.28
N LEU A 34 -1.00 -14.74 -9.58
CA LEU A 34 -2.38 -14.23 -9.67
C LEU A 34 -2.58 -13.29 -10.86
N PHE A 35 -1.51 -12.84 -11.50
CA PHE A 35 -1.55 -11.98 -12.69
C PHE A 35 -1.15 -12.78 -13.94
N ARG A 36 -1.98 -12.73 -14.99
CA ARG A 36 -1.87 -13.67 -16.13
C ARG A 36 -0.51 -13.62 -16.83
N GLU A 37 0.04 -12.42 -17.00
CA GLU A 37 1.28 -12.21 -17.76
C GLU A 37 2.54 -12.20 -16.88
N MET A 38 2.42 -12.00 -15.57
CA MET A 38 3.59 -11.80 -14.70
C MET A 38 4.56 -13.00 -14.69
N PRO A 39 4.11 -14.27 -14.65
CA PRO A 39 5.01 -15.43 -14.66
C PRO A 39 5.82 -15.61 -15.95
N SER A 40 5.35 -15.07 -17.08
CA SER A 40 6.02 -15.21 -18.39
C SER A 40 6.98 -14.07 -18.71
N LEU A 41 7.02 -13.02 -17.88
CA LEU A 41 7.94 -11.90 -18.08
C LEU A 41 9.39 -12.30 -17.81
N PRO A 42 10.37 -11.65 -18.47
CA PRO A 42 11.77 -11.74 -18.07
C PRO A 42 11.92 -11.37 -16.59
N HIS A 43 12.69 -12.17 -15.84
CA HIS A 43 12.80 -12.04 -14.38
C HIS A 43 13.10 -10.60 -13.91
N VAL A 44 14.04 -9.91 -14.57
CA VAL A 44 14.40 -8.52 -14.22
C VAL A 44 13.22 -7.56 -14.41
N VAL A 45 12.42 -7.76 -15.46
CA VAL A 45 11.23 -6.93 -15.72
C VAL A 45 10.16 -7.18 -14.65
N GLY A 46 9.93 -8.44 -14.26
CA GLY A 46 9.02 -8.81 -13.17
C GLY A 46 9.43 -8.17 -11.85
N VAL A 47 10.71 -8.27 -11.48
CA VAL A 47 11.26 -7.64 -10.25
C VAL A 47 11.06 -6.12 -10.27
N VAL A 48 11.37 -5.45 -11.38
CA VAL A 48 11.18 -3.99 -11.50
C VAL A 48 9.68 -3.62 -11.39
N ARG A 49 8.77 -4.43 -11.93
CA ARG A 49 7.33 -4.22 -11.78
C ARG A 49 6.90 -4.34 -10.32
N CYS A 50 7.32 -5.39 -9.60
CA CYS A 50 7.00 -5.56 -8.17
C CYS A 50 7.60 -4.44 -7.31
N LEU A 51 8.83 -4.00 -7.59
CA LEU A 51 9.44 -2.85 -6.90
C LEU A 51 8.63 -1.56 -7.11
N ARG A 52 8.18 -1.32 -8.35
CA ARG A 52 7.36 -0.15 -8.69
C ARG A 52 5.98 -0.23 -8.05
N ALA A 53 5.36 -1.42 -8.02
CA ALA A 53 4.07 -1.65 -7.37
C ALA A 53 4.18 -1.37 -5.86
N ALA A 54 5.13 -2.02 -5.17
CA ALA A 54 5.36 -1.81 -3.74
C ALA A 54 5.67 -0.35 -3.37
N ALA A 55 6.41 0.37 -4.22
CA ALA A 55 6.63 1.81 -4.05
C ALA A 55 5.34 2.61 -4.24
N GLY A 56 4.54 2.27 -5.27
CA GLY A 56 3.22 2.86 -5.51
C GLY A 56 2.29 2.69 -4.31
N ASP A 57 2.20 1.49 -3.75
CA ASP A 57 1.37 1.23 -2.57
C ASP A 57 1.86 1.99 -1.35
N GLY A 58 3.18 2.07 -1.15
CA GLY A 58 3.76 2.93 -0.13
C GLY A 58 3.32 4.40 -0.27
N LEU A 59 3.25 4.92 -1.51
CA LEU A 59 2.73 6.27 -1.77
C LEU A 59 1.23 6.39 -1.49
N ILE A 60 0.42 5.38 -1.82
CA ILE A 60 -1.01 5.39 -1.51
C ILE A 60 -1.22 5.39 0.02
N LEU A 61 -0.44 4.62 0.78
CA LEU A 61 -0.46 4.70 2.24
C LEU A 61 -0.10 6.10 2.76
N LEU A 62 0.89 6.77 2.17
CA LEU A 62 1.22 8.15 2.55
C LEU A 62 0.07 9.12 2.27
N LEU A 63 -0.58 9.00 1.11
CA LEU A 63 -1.74 9.82 0.76
C LEU A 63 -2.90 9.58 1.73
N ALA A 64 -3.19 8.31 2.05
CA ALA A 64 -4.19 7.96 3.06
C ALA A 64 -3.82 8.54 4.44
N PHE A 65 -2.54 8.45 4.82
CA PHE A 65 -2.05 8.98 6.09
C PHE A 65 -2.24 10.50 6.19
N TRP A 66 -1.88 11.24 5.14
CA TRP A 66 -2.06 12.68 5.09
C TRP A 66 -3.52 13.09 5.04
N THR A 67 -4.38 12.30 4.39
CA THR A 67 -5.81 12.54 4.38
C THR A 67 -6.37 12.50 5.81
N ILE A 68 -6.01 11.49 6.59
CA ILE A 68 -6.42 11.41 8.01
C ILE A 68 -5.74 12.49 8.84
N ALA A 69 -4.48 12.83 8.58
CA ALA A 69 -3.80 13.92 9.28
C ALA A 69 -4.45 15.27 9.01
N TRP A 70 -4.94 15.51 7.80
CA TRP A 70 -5.67 16.72 7.42
C TRP A 70 -7.03 16.81 8.12
N ILE A 71 -7.81 15.72 8.10
CA ILE A 71 -9.11 15.64 8.78
C ILE A 71 -8.98 15.82 10.30
N THR A 72 -7.93 15.25 10.89
CA THR A 72 -7.69 15.34 12.35
C THR A 72 -6.88 16.57 12.77
N GLY A 73 -6.40 17.36 11.81
CA GLY A 73 -5.55 18.53 12.03
C GLY A 73 -4.15 18.23 12.60
N SER A 74 -3.73 16.96 12.68
CA SER A 74 -2.44 16.61 13.28
C SER A 74 -1.89 15.27 12.80
N ARG A 75 -0.62 15.26 12.38
CA ARG A 75 0.15 14.03 12.06
C ARG A 75 0.38 13.13 13.28
N ARG A 76 0.16 13.64 14.49
CA ARG A 76 0.26 12.88 15.75
C ARG A 76 -0.91 11.92 15.95
N TRP A 77 -1.90 11.91 15.05
CA TRP A 77 -2.99 10.93 15.09
C TRP A 77 -2.46 9.47 15.14
N LEU A 78 -1.29 9.21 14.55
CA LEU A 78 -0.56 7.93 14.64
C LEU A 78 -0.28 7.49 16.09
N PHE A 79 -0.04 8.42 17.01
CA PHE A 79 0.23 8.07 18.41
C PHE A 79 -1.05 7.82 19.21
N HIS A 80 -2.20 8.24 18.68
CA HIS A 80 -3.52 8.09 19.27
C HIS A 80 -4.44 7.37 18.28
N LEU A 81 -4.07 6.15 17.90
CA LEU A 81 -4.87 5.31 17.01
C LEU A 81 -6.23 5.04 17.65
N SER A 82 -7.30 5.45 16.96
CA SER A 82 -8.66 5.06 17.28
C SER A 82 -9.19 4.18 16.14
N PRO A 83 -10.15 3.26 16.41
CA PRO A 83 -10.76 2.44 15.36
C PRO A 83 -11.32 3.27 14.21
N VAL A 84 -11.85 4.46 14.50
CA VAL A 84 -12.39 5.40 13.49
C VAL A 84 -11.29 5.91 12.57
N ARG A 85 -10.12 6.32 13.12
CA ARG A 85 -9.00 6.82 12.31
C ARG A 85 -8.36 5.73 11.48
N LEU A 86 -8.21 4.53 12.06
CA LEU A 86 -7.71 3.37 11.34
C LEU A 86 -8.66 2.94 10.23
N GLY A 87 -9.96 2.88 10.52
CA GLY A 87 -11.00 2.58 9.53
C GLY A 87 -11.01 3.58 8.39
N GLY A 88 -10.95 4.88 8.69
CA GLY A 88 -10.85 5.94 7.68
C GLY A 88 -9.58 5.82 6.83
N PHE A 89 -8.43 5.54 7.45
CA PHE A 89 -7.16 5.33 6.76
C PHE A 89 -7.24 4.17 5.76
N ILE A 90 -7.76 3.02 6.19
CA ILE A 90 -7.95 1.85 5.33
C ILE A 90 -8.96 2.16 4.22
N ALA A 91 -10.07 2.84 4.54
CA ALA A 91 -11.11 3.17 3.56
C ALA A 91 -10.60 4.09 2.45
N VAL A 92 -9.80 5.11 2.78
CA VAL A 92 -9.19 6.00 1.76
C VAL A 92 -8.27 5.20 0.84
N GLY A 93 -7.45 4.33 1.41
CA GLY A 93 -6.56 3.46 0.64
C GLY A 93 -7.30 2.50 -0.29
N LEU A 94 -8.29 1.79 0.24
CA LEU A 94 -9.15 0.91 -0.53
C LEU A 94 -9.84 1.65 -1.68
N ALA A 95 -10.36 2.85 -1.44
CA ALA A 95 -10.99 3.66 -2.47
C ALA A 95 -10.01 4.01 -3.61
N ILE A 96 -8.77 4.41 -3.27
CA ILE A 96 -7.73 4.71 -4.26
C ILE A 96 -7.35 3.44 -5.04
N THR A 97 -7.12 2.33 -4.36
CA THR A 97 -6.72 1.07 -5.00
C THR A 97 -7.82 0.52 -5.90
N ILE A 98 -9.09 0.53 -5.47
CA ILE A 98 -10.20 0.11 -6.32
C ILE A 98 -10.28 0.99 -7.58
N ALA A 99 -10.14 2.31 -7.44
CA ALA A 99 -10.15 3.21 -8.58
C ALA A 99 -8.97 2.96 -9.54
N MET A 100 -7.77 2.72 -9.00
CA MET A 100 -6.57 2.43 -9.80
C MET A 100 -6.64 1.07 -10.49
N GLU A 101 -7.11 0.03 -9.81
CA GLU A 101 -7.30 -1.31 -10.38
C GLU A 101 -8.35 -1.29 -11.49
N TYR A 102 -9.48 -0.61 -11.27
CA TYR A 102 -10.49 -0.42 -12.32
C TYR A 102 -9.90 0.30 -13.52
N TRP A 103 -9.15 1.38 -13.30
CA TRP A 103 -8.51 2.09 -14.39
C TRP A 103 -7.48 1.21 -15.12
N ALA A 104 -6.66 0.46 -14.39
CA ALA A 104 -5.61 -0.36 -14.97
C ALA A 104 -6.15 -1.57 -15.74
N THR A 105 -7.22 -2.21 -15.26
CA THR A 105 -7.77 -3.44 -15.84
C THR A 105 -8.82 -3.16 -16.91
N VAL A 106 -9.71 -2.19 -16.69
CA VAL A 106 -10.86 -1.93 -17.58
C VAL A 106 -10.59 -0.80 -18.57
N VAL A 107 -9.96 0.29 -18.13
CA VAL A 107 -9.81 1.49 -18.97
C VAL A 107 -8.52 1.47 -19.78
N ALA A 108 -7.42 1.10 -19.14
CA ALA A 108 -6.08 1.17 -19.71
C ALA A 108 -5.54 -0.19 -20.15
N GLU A 109 -6.26 -1.29 -19.87
CA GLU A 109 -5.93 -2.67 -20.23
C GLU A 109 -4.44 -3.02 -19.99
N ARG A 110 -3.90 -2.54 -18.87
CA ARG A 110 -2.47 -2.65 -18.53
C ARG A 110 -2.08 -4.01 -18.02
N TRP A 111 -3.01 -4.71 -17.37
CA TRP A 111 -2.84 -6.06 -16.86
C TRP A 111 -4.20 -6.74 -16.71
N ASP A 112 -4.16 -8.06 -16.71
CA ASP A 112 -5.33 -8.91 -16.42
C ASP A 112 -4.98 -9.97 -15.38
N TYR A 113 -5.98 -10.37 -14.61
CA TYR A 113 -5.82 -11.38 -13.58
C TYR A 113 -5.89 -12.79 -14.19
N ALA A 114 -5.06 -13.69 -13.66
CA ALA A 114 -5.13 -15.11 -13.96
C ALA A 114 -6.41 -15.72 -13.37
N ASP A 115 -6.79 -16.91 -13.84
CA ASP A 115 -7.99 -17.62 -13.38
C ASP A 115 -7.90 -18.01 -11.89
N ALA A 116 -6.67 -18.11 -11.37
CA ALA A 116 -6.38 -18.35 -9.96
C ALA A 116 -6.73 -17.17 -9.04
N MET A 117 -6.93 -15.96 -9.57
CA MET A 117 -7.25 -14.77 -8.78
C MET A 117 -8.74 -14.68 -8.50
N PRO A 118 -9.18 -14.80 -7.24
CA PRO A 118 -10.57 -14.55 -6.89
C PRO A 118 -10.91 -13.08 -7.16
N ARG A 119 -11.97 -12.81 -7.93
CA ARG A 119 -12.46 -11.46 -8.20
C ARG A 119 -13.70 -11.18 -7.37
N LEU A 120 -13.84 -9.96 -6.85
CA LEU A 120 -15.08 -9.55 -6.19
C LEU A 120 -16.16 -9.27 -7.24
N PRO A 121 -17.33 -9.95 -7.18
CA PRO A 121 -18.34 -9.89 -8.23
C PRO A 121 -18.93 -8.49 -8.45
N LEU A 122 -18.94 -7.64 -7.41
CA LEU A 122 -19.47 -6.27 -7.50
C LEU A 122 -18.44 -5.24 -7.99
N LEU A 123 -17.15 -5.50 -7.76
CA LEU A 123 -16.08 -4.52 -8.03
C LEU A 123 -15.23 -4.90 -9.24
N GLY A 124 -15.25 -6.16 -9.68
CA GLY A 124 -14.37 -6.71 -10.72
C GLY A 124 -12.87 -6.78 -10.34
N THR A 125 -12.49 -6.10 -9.26
CA THR A 125 -11.14 -6.08 -8.67
C THR A 125 -10.78 -7.42 -8.03
N GLY A 126 -9.50 -7.79 -8.14
CA GLY A 126 -8.96 -8.98 -7.52
C GLY A 126 -8.95 -8.88 -5.99
N LEU A 127 -9.09 -10.02 -5.31
CA LEU A 127 -9.14 -10.09 -3.85
C LEU A 127 -7.81 -9.71 -3.19
N ALA A 128 -6.69 -10.02 -3.84
CA ALA A 128 -5.36 -9.87 -3.23
C ALA A 128 -4.98 -8.39 -2.96
N PRO A 129 -5.20 -7.41 -3.87
CA PRO A 129 -5.05 -5.99 -3.56
C PRO A 129 -5.92 -5.49 -2.40
N LEU A 130 -7.07 -6.12 -2.14
CA LEU A 130 -7.94 -5.72 -1.02
C LEU A 130 -7.45 -6.31 0.30
N LEU A 131 -7.02 -7.57 0.29
CA LEU A 131 -6.37 -8.22 1.44
C LEU A 131 -5.09 -7.48 1.84
N GLN A 132 -4.35 -6.95 0.86
CA GLN A 132 -3.20 -6.09 1.08
C GLN A 132 -3.56 -4.93 2.02
N TRP A 133 -4.64 -4.21 1.73
CA TRP A 133 -5.10 -3.07 2.51
C TRP A 133 -5.58 -3.43 3.92
N ILE A 134 -6.07 -4.65 4.10
CA ILE A 134 -6.53 -5.13 5.40
C ILE A 134 -5.34 -5.55 6.28
N LEU A 135 -4.27 -6.09 5.69
CA LEU A 135 -3.16 -6.67 6.44
C LEU A 135 -1.95 -5.73 6.59
N ILE A 136 -1.48 -5.14 5.49
CA ILE A 136 -0.21 -4.43 5.44
C ILE A 136 -0.29 -3.03 6.06
N PRO A 137 -1.27 -2.17 5.73
CA PRO A 137 -1.34 -0.82 6.29
C PRO A 137 -1.47 -0.76 7.81
N PRO A 138 -2.29 -1.60 8.49
CA PRO A 138 -2.31 -1.64 9.95
C PRO A 138 -0.96 -2.03 10.55
N LEU A 139 -0.29 -3.03 9.96
CA LEU A 139 1.04 -3.47 10.41
C LEU A 139 2.10 -2.38 10.19
N ALA A 140 2.08 -1.71 9.04
CA ALA A 140 2.99 -0.61 8.72
C ALA A 140 2.81 0.57 9.68
N LEU A 141 1.57 0.96 9.99
CA LEU A 141 1.29 1.99 11.01
C LEU A 141 1.79 1.59 12.39
N TRP A 142 1.57 0.33 12.79
CA TRP A 142 2.02 -0.16 14.10
C TRP A 142 3.55 -0.16 14.22
N LEU A 143 4.27 -0.62 13.19
CA LEU A 143 5.75 -0.57 13.15
C LEU A 143 6.25 0.87 13.22
N THR A 144 5.64 1.77 12.44
CA THR A 144 5.95 3.21 12.43
C THR A 144 5.75 3.81 13.82
N GLN A 145 4.64 3.51 14.47
CA GLN A 145 4.35 3.99 15.81
C GLN A 145 5.36 3.46 16.85
N ARG A 146 5.77 2.19 16.74
CA ARG A 146 6.77 1.60 17.64
C ARG A 146 8.16 2.21 17.46
N GLN A 147 8.57 2.49 16.22
CA GLN A 147 9.88 3.05 15.91
C GLN A 147 10.04 4.51 16.40
N LEU A 148 8.93 5.24 16.52
CA LEU A 148 8.92 6.66 16.89
C LEU A 148 8.59 6.93 18.35
N LYS A 149 8.15 5.92 19.09
CA LYS A 149 8.02 5.95 20.55
C LYS A 149 9.41 5.83 21.18
#